data_AF-A0A960XRM2-F1
#
_entry.id   AF-A0A960XRM2-F1
#
_cell.length_a   1.000
_cell.length_b   1.000
_cell.length_c   1.000
_cell.angle_alpha   90.00
_cell.angle_beta   90.00
_cell.angle_gamma   90.00
#
_symmetry.space_group_name_H-M   'P 1'
#
loop_
_entity.id
_entity.type
_entity.pdbx_description
1 polymer ?
#
loop_
_entity_poly.entity_id
_entity_poly.type
_entity_poly.pdbx_seq_one_letter_code
_entity_poly.pdbx_strand_id
1 'polypeptide(L)'
;MRPITDIPLATVWLVMGLGCKVLGLVPRHQEIVARILGEQHAHDLTILIGCGEIAIGLWILTGIRRRVAAVVQIVLVAVMNLIELRFAGDLLLFGWGNLVVAVCFCGFVAWNAWFSPRSQEC
;
A
#
# COMPACT_ATOMS: atom_id res chain seq x y z
N MET A 1 13.70 -20.26 -5.70
CA MET A 1 14.21 -18.95 -6.20
C MET A 1 13.07 -17.96 -6.12
N ARG A 2 13.24 -16.84 -5.39
CA ARG A 2 12.22 -15.79 -5.27
C ARG A 2 12.15 -15.02 -6.61
N PRO A 3 10.97 -14.77 -7.19
CA PRO A 3 10.88 -14.04 -8.45
C PRO A 3 11.30 -12.59 -8.21
N ILE A 4 12.13 -12.07 -9.12
CA ILE A 4 12.72 -10.73 -9.05
C ILE A 4 11.63 -9.64 -8.98
N THR A 5 10.42 -9.93 -9.47
CA THR A 5 9.27 -9.03 -9.50
C THR A 5 8.56 -8.82 -8.15
N ASP A 6 8.70 -9.74 -7.19
CA ASP A 6 8.08 -9.60 -5.86
C ASP A 6 8.87 -8.67 -4.94
N ILE A 7 10.19 -8.56 -5.19
CA ILE A 7 11.10 -7.70 -4.43
C ILE A 7 10.69 -6.23 -4.53
N PRO A 8 10.51 -5.62 -5.72
CA PRO A 8 10.10 -4.22 -5.81
C PRO A 8 8.71 -3.98 -5.20
N LEU A 9 7.77 -4.91 -5.36
CA LEU A 9 6.45 -4.81 -4.73
C LEU A 9 6.56 -4.80 -3.20
N ALA A 10 7.27 -5.75 -2.61
CA ALA A 10 7.49 -5.81 -1.17
C ALA A 10 8.21 -4.56 -0.65
N THR A 11 9.22 -4.08 -1.38
CA THR A 11 9.96 -2.85 -1.02
C THR A 11 9.04 -1.65 -0.95
N VAL A 12 8.09 -1.48 -1.89
CA VAL A 12 7.12 -0.37 -1.83
C VAL A 12 6.33 -0.41 -0.53
N TRP A 13 5.78 -1.57 -0.16
CA TRP A 13 5.00 -1.73 1.08
C TRP A 13 5.85 -1.54 2.33
N LEU A 14 7.08 -2.07 2.35
CA LEU A 14 8.00 -1.93 3.48
C LEU A 14 8.46 -0.48 3.66
N VAL A 15 8.84 0.22 2.59
CA VAL A 15 9.29 1.61 2.66
C VAL A 15 8.14 2.54 3.03
N MET A 16 6.94 2.34 2.47
CA MET A 16 5.77 3.14 2.83
C MET A 16 5.31 2.89 4.27
N GLY A 17 5.22 1.61 4.67
CA GLY A 17 4.79 1.25 6.02
C GLY A 17 5.79 1.65 7.08
N LEU A 18 7.05 1.23 6.93
CA LEU A 18 8.09 1.52 7.90
C LEU A 18 8.52 2.99 7.87
N GLY A 19 8.88 3.49 6.69
CA GLY A 19 9.43 4.85 6.54
C GLY A 19 8.38 5.93 6.75
N CYS A 20 7.29 5.89 5.99
CA CYS A 20 6.33 7.00 6.01
C CYS A 20 5.39 6.98 7.21
N LYS A 21 5.04 5.80 7.74
CA LYS A 21 4.01 5.67 8.79
C LYS A 21 4.55 5.31 10.17
N VAL A 22 5.38 4.27 10.28
CA VAL A 22 5.95 3.87 11.58
C VAL A 22 7.03 4.84 12.07
N LEU A 23 7.94 5.24 11.18
CA LEU A 23 9.00 6.21 11.49
C LEU A 23 8.53 7.67 11.40
N GLY A 24 7.31 7.91 10.91
CA GLY A 24 6.73 9.25 10.82
C GLY A 24 7.49 10.22 9.90
N LEU A 25 8.27 9.72 8.93
CA LEU A 25 9.10 10.56 8.06
C LEU A 25 8.30 11.48 7.13
N VAL A 26 6.98 11.25 7.00
CA VAL A 26 6.08 12.06 6.17
C VAL A 26 4.83 12.45 6.97
N PRO A 27 4.74 13.68 7.51
CA PRO A 27 3.66 14.10 8.42
C PRO A 27 2.26 14.06 7.77
N ARG A 28 2.19 14.11 6.44
CA ARG A 28 0.94 14.09 5.67
C ARG A 28 0.01 12.92 6.04
N HIS A 29 0.54 11.74 6.35
CA HIS A 29 -0.31 10.56 6.61
C HIS A 29 -1.05 10.72 7.95
N GLN A 30 -0.37 11.30 8.94
CA GLN A 30 -0.98 11.64 10.21
C GLN A 30 -2.04 12.72 10.03
N GLU A 31 -1.82 13.73 9.18
CA GLU A 31 -2.81 14.76 8.87
C GLU A 31 -4.08 14.18 8.21
N ILE A 32 -3.92 13.21 7.29
CA ILE A 32 -5.06 12.51 6.67
C ILE A 32 -5.87 11.75 7.74
N VAL A 33 -5.19 11.01 8.62
CA VAL A 33 -5.86 10.23 9.69
C VAL A 33 -6.51 11.18 10.70
N ALA A 34 -5.86 12.29 11.07
CA ALA A 34 -6.39 13.30 11.97
C ALA A 34 -7.68 13.94 11.41
N ARG A 35 -7.77 14.16 10.10
CA ARG A 35 -8.99 14.68 9.46
C ARG A 35 -10.16 13.69 9.47
N ILE A 36 -9.88 12.39 9.49
CA ILE A 36 -10.93 11.35 9.42
C ILE A 36 -11.38 10.92 10.82
N LEU A 37 -10.45 10.70 11.74
CA LEU A 37 -10.71 10.14 13.07
C LEU A 37 -10.43 11.10 14.24
N GLY A 38 -9.96 12.31 13.95
CA GLY A 38 -9.56 13.30 14.95
C GLY A 38 -8.07 13.17 15.35
N GLU A 39 -7.48 14.30 15.73
CA GLU A 39 -6.08 14.45 16.14
C GLU A 39 -5.66 13.47 17.25
N GLN A 40 -6.57 13.17 18.18
CA GLN A 40 -6.27 12.48 19.43
C GLN A 40 -5.76 11.04 19.24
N HIS A 41 -6.15 10.37 18.14
CA HIS A 41 -5.71 9.01 17.82
C HIS A 41 -4.95 8.91 16.49
N ALA A 42 -4.66 10.05 15.85
CA ALA A 42 -4.12 10.08 14.50
C ALA A 42 -2.74 9.41 14.39
N HIS A 43 -1.91 9.60 15.42
CA HIS A 43 -0.57 9.01 15.47
C HIS A 43 -0.60 7.48 15.60
N ASP A 44 -1.32 6.97 16.60
CA ASP A 44 -1.40 5.53 16.89
C ASP A 44 -2.04 4.75 15.72
N LEU A 45 -3.08 5.31 15.10
CA LEU A 45 -3.69 4.70 13.92
C LEU A 45 -2.75 4.73 12.71
N THR A 46 -1.98 5.80 12.53
CA THR A 46 -1.00 5.88 11.43
C THR A 46 0.06 4.78 11.59
N ILE A 47 0.56 4.57 12.80
CA ILE A 47 1.51 3.48 13.11
C ILE A 47 0.86 2.12 12.86
N LEU A 48 -0.38 1.91 13.30
CA LEU A 48 -1.10 0.64 13.10
C LEU A 48 -1.26 0.32 11.61
N ILE A 49 -1.61 1.33 10.79
CA ILE A 49 -1.67 1.19 9.33
C ILE A 49 -0.28 0.83 8.79
N GLY A 50 0.78 1.51 9.24
CA GLY A 50 2.15 1.21 8.83
C GLY A 50 2.60 -0.22 9.16
N CYS A 51 2.23 -0.74 10.33
CA CYS A 51 2.45 -2.14 10.70
C CYS A 51 1.73 -3.12 9.77
N GLY A 52 0.49 -2.79 9.37
CA GLY A 52 -0.26 -3.56 8.38
C GLY A 52 0.43 -3.59 7.02
N GLU A 53 0.98 -2.47 6.58
CA GLU A 53 1.74 -2.39 5.32
C GLU A 53 3.02 -3.22 5.37
N ILE A 54 3.74 -3.20 6.49
CA ILE A 54 4.92 -4.05 6.69
C ILE A 54 4.53 -5.52 6.61
N ALA A 55 3.45 -5.94 7.26
CA ALA A 55 2.96 -7.30 7.22
C ALA A 55 2.63 -7.77 5.80
N ILE A 56 2.05 -6.90 4.97
CA ILE A 56 1.80 -7.17 3.55
C ILE A 56 3.11 -7.30 2.78
N GLY A 57 4.07 -6.40 2.99
CA GLY A 57 5.40 -6.49 2.39
C GLY A 57 6.07 -7.83 2.69
N LEU A 58 6.02 -8.27 3.96
CA LEU A 58 6.53 -9.58 4.37
C LEU A 58 5.74 -10.74 3.75
N TRP A 59 4.42 -10.63 3.64
CA TRP A 59 3.58 -11.64 2.97
C TRP A 59 3.92 -11.76 1.49
N ILE A 60 4.17 -10.66 0.78
CA ILE A 60 4.63 -10.70 -0.61
C ILE A 60 5.96 -11.46 -0.73
N LEU A 61 6.90 -11.22 0.20
CA LEU A 61 8.19 -11.92 0.23
C LEU A 61 8.08 -13.42 0.54
N THR A 62 7.07 -13.85 1.30
CA THR A 62 6.83 -15.27 1.57
C THR A 62 6.27 -15.99 0.35
N GLY A 63 5.61 -15.27 -0.56
CA GLY A 63 5.02 -15.82 -1.78
C GLY A 63 3.82 -16.74 -1.54
N ILE A 64 3.28 -16.78 -0.32
CA ILE A 64 2.13 -17.63 0.04
C ILE A 64 0.86 -17.02 -0.55
N ARG A 65 0.04 -17.81 -1.26
CA ARG A 65 -1.26 -17.39 -1.83
C ARG A 65 -1.18 -16.06 -2.60
N ARG A 66 -0.30 -15.98 -3.60
CA ARG A 66 0.02 -14.75 -4.36
C ARG A 66 -1.21 -14.03 -4.93
N ARG A 67 -2.22 -14.77 -5.42
CA ARG A 67 -3.47 -14.19 -5.92
C ARG A 67 -4.25 -13.45 -4.83
N VAL A 68 -4.31 -14.02 -3.62
CA VAL A 68 -4.96 -13.38 -2.47
C VAL A 68 -4.18 -12.14 -2.05
N ALA A 69 -2.86 -12.23 -1.96
CA ALA A 69 -2.01 -11.09 -1.63
C ALA A 69 -2.17 -9.95 -2.66
N ALA A 70 -2.32 -10.28 -3.95
CA ALA A 70 -2.56 -9.30 -5.01
C ALA A 70 -3.93 -8.62 -4.90
N VAL A 71 -4.99 -9.38 -4.64
CA VAL A 71 -6.33 -8.82 -4.39
C VAL A 71 -6.32 -7.89 -3.18
N VAL A 72 -5.68 -8.30 -2.08
CA VAL A 72 -5.55 -7.47 -0.88
C VAL A 72 -4.81 -6.16 -1.19
N GLN A 73 -3.70 -6.23 -1.93
CA GLN A 73 -2.95 -5.03 -2.34
C GLN A 73 -3.82 -4.09 -3.19
N ILE A 74 -4.53 -4.60 -4.20
CA ILE A 74 -5.38 -3.81 -5.09
C ILE A 74 -6.50 -3.13 -4.29
N VAL A 75 -7.17 -3.88 -3.41
CA VAL A 75 -8.25 -3.37 -2.56
C VAL A 75 -7.74 -2.27 -1.64
N LEU A 76 -6.61 -2.48 -0.97
CA LEU A 76 -6.04 -1.48 -0.06
C LEU A 76 -5.60 -0.22 -0.79
N VAL A 77 -4.93 -0.35 -1.94
CA VAL A 77 -4.50 0.78 -2.77
C VAL A 77 -5.72 1.56 -3.27
N ALA A 78 -6.78 0.89 -3.69
CA ALA A 78 -8.01 1.53 -4.12
C ALA A 78 -8.71 2.27 -2.96
N VAL A 79 -8.85 1.61 -1.80
CA VAL A 79 -9.50 2.19 -0.61
C VAL A 79 -8.73 3.42 -0.13
N MET A 80 -7.40 3.34 0.02
CA MET A 80 -6.62 4.49 0.49
C MET A 80 -6.68 5.66 -0.48
N ASN A 81 -6.63 5.41 -1.81
CA ASN A 81 -6.74 6.48 -2.81
C ASN A 81 -8.12 7.13 -2.81
N LEU A 82 -9.19 6.36 -2.63
CA LEU A 82 -10.55 6.89 -2.51
C LEU A 82 -10.70 7.77 -1.26
N ILE A 83 -10.13 7.34 -0.13
CA ILE A 83 -10.13 8.10 1.13
C ILE A 83 -9.34 9.41 0.94
N GLU A 84 -8.13 9.33 0.39
CA GLU A 84 -7.27 10.49 0.12
C GLU A 84 -7.98 11.50 -0.79
N LEU A 85 -8.59 11.04 -1.88
CA LEU A 85 -9.33 11.91 -2.81
C LEU A 85 -10.53 12.61 -2.15
N ARG A 86 -11.20 11.93 -1.20
CA ARG A 86 -12.42 12.45 -0.57
C ARG A 86 -12.17 13.39 0.61
N PHE A 87 -11.13 13.12 1.41
CA PHE A 87 -10.86 13.80 2.70
C PHE A 87 -9.59 14.63 2.72
N ALA A 88 -8.67 14.40 1.78
CA ALA A 88 -7.36 15.03 1.76
C ALA A 88 -6.94 15.40 0.32
N GLY A 89 -7.92 15.87 -0.46
CA GLY A 89 -7.78 16.35 -1.83
C GLY A 89 -6.59 17.31 -2.04
N ASP A 90 -6.32 18.11 -1.02
CA ASP A 90 -5.29 19.13 -0.91
C ASP A 90 -3.90 18.61 -0.50
N LEU A 91 -3.82 17.41 0.11
CA LEU A 91 -2.55 16.78 0.52
C LEU A 91 -2.00 15.78 -0.53
N LEU A 92 -2.73 15.56 -1.63
CA LEU A 92 -2.29 14.67 -2.69
C LEU A 92 -1.07 15.27 -3.41
N LEU A 93 0.06 14.56 -3.35
CA LEU A 93 1.32 14.92 -4.03
C LEU A 93 1.14 15.29 -5.52
N PHE A 94 0.19 14.65 -6.19
CA PHE A 94 -0.08 14.82 -7.62
C PHE A 94 -1.56 15.13 -7.92
N GLY A 95 -2.37 15.48 -6.92
CA GLY A 95 -3.82 15.63 -7.09
C GLY A 95 -4.46 14.41 -7.77
N TRP A 96 -5.20 14.65 -8.87
CA TRP A 96 -5.78 13.59 -9.71
C TRP A 96 -4.76 12.60 -10.29
N GLY A 97 -3.50 13.00 -10.44
CA GLY A 97 -2.41 12.13 -10.92
C GLY A 97 -2.13 10.94 -10.00
N ASN A 98 -2.46 11.04 -8.70
CA ASN A 98 -2.30 9.94 -7.75
C ASN A 98 -3.15 8.74 -8.14
N LEU A 99 -4.36 8.98 -8.68
CA LEU A 99 -5.24 7.93 -9.17
C LEU A 99 -4.63 7.17 -10.35
N VAL A 100 -3.97 7.88 -11.27
CA VAL A 100 -3.29 7.27 -12.42
C VAL A 100 -2.16 6.36 -11.93
N VAL A 101 -1.33 6.83 -11.00
CA VAL A 101 -0.25 6.04 -10.40
C VAL A 101 -0.81 4.82 -9.68
N ALA A 102 -1.90 4.97 -8.92
CA ALA A 102 -2.56 3.88 -8.22
C ALA A 102 -3.09 2.82 -9.19
N VAL A 103 -3.74 3.23 -10.29
CA VAL A 103 -4.23 2.31 -11.33
C VAL A 103 -3.07 1.59 -12.01
N CYS A 104 -1.98 2.29 -12.34
CA CYS A 104 -0.77 1.66 -12.89
C CYS A 104 -0.17 0.63 -11.92
N PHE A 105 -0.10 0.96 -10.62
CA PHE A 105 0.41 0.03 -9.60
C PHE A 105 -0.49 -1.20 -9.45
N CYS A 106 -1.82 -1.01 -9.38
CA CYS A 106 -2.78 -2.12 -9.36
C CYS A 106 -2.67 -3.01 -10.61
N GLY A 107 -2.50 -2.41 -11.79
CA GLY A 107 -2.27 -3.13 -13.04
C GLY A 107 -1.00 -3.96 -13.00
N PHE A 108 0.09 -3.41 -12.45
CA PHE A 108 1.35 -4.14 -12.27
C PHE A 108 1.22 -5.31 -11.27
N VAL A 109 0.51 -5.09 -10.15
CA VAL A 109 0.21 -6.15 -9.16
C VAL A 109 -0.61 -7.27 -9.79
N ALA A 110 -1.65 -6.94 -10.56
CA ALA A 110 -2.45 -7.93 -11.28
C ALA A 110 -1.61 -8.67 -12.32
N TRP A 111 -0.83 -7.97 -13.14
CA TRP A 111 0.07 -8.61 -14.09
C TRP A 111 0.99 -9.63 -13.40
N ASN A 112 1.64 -9.24 -12.30
CA ASN A 112 2.53 -10.13 -11.55
C ASN A 112 1.79 -11.34 -10.97
N ALA A 113 0.54 -11.17 -10.51
CA ALA A 113 -0.22 -12.26 -9.91
C ALA A 113 -0.74 -13.30 -10.90
N TRP A 114 -1.12 -12.87 -12.11
CA TRP A 114 -1.72 -13.75 -13.12
C TRP A 114 -0.73 -14.24 -14.19
N PHE A 115 0.21 -13.42 -14.64
CA PHE A 115 1.16 -13.77 -15.72
C PHE A 115 2.49 -14.36 -15.22
N SER A 116 2.83 -14.25 -13.94
CA SER A 116 4.07 -14.86 -13.41
C SER A 116 3.96 -16.41 -13.44
N PRO A 117 4.92 -17.14 -14.05
CA PRO A 117 4.80 -18.58 -14.33
C PRO A 117 4.58 -19.51 -13.12
N ARG A 118 4.83 -19.03 -11.89
CA ARG A 118 4.50 -19.76 -10.65
C ARG A 118 3.10 -19.49 -10.08
N SER A 119 2.23 -18.73 -10.76
CA SER A 119 0.83 -18.50 -10.35
C SER A 119 -0.06 -19.77 -10.46
N GLN A 120 0.50 -20.87 -10.99
CA GLN A 120 -0.15 -22.13 -11.29
C GLN A 120 0.20 -23.27 -10.30
N GLU A 121 1.15 -23.05 -9.38
CA GLU A 121 1.66 -24.10 -8.46
C GLU A 121 1.03 -24.07 -7.05
N CYS A 122 -0.08 -23.35 -6.84
CA CYS A 122 -0.81 -23.33 -5.56
C CYS A 122 -2.31 -23.51 -5.75
#